data_AF-A0A075G1Q5-F1
#
_entry.id   AF-A0A075G1Q5-F1
#
_cell.length_a   1.000
_cell.length_b   1.000
_cell.length_c   1.000
_cell.angle_alpha   90.00
_cell.angle_beta   90.00
_cell.angle_gamma   90.00
#
_symmetry.space_group_name_H-M   'P 1'
#
loop_
_entity.id
_entity.type
_entity.pdbx_description
1 polymer ?
#
loop_
_entity_poly.entity_id
_entity_poly.type
_entity_poly.pdbx_seq_one_letter_code
_entity_poly.pdbx_strand_id
1 'polypeptide(L)'
;MMGYVDEHMRSGSIRGLYPAMKKAVRQILDDFPGIKLNFLMSDGNMHYAFSHYYDTPRPKPMYIQRNLKGYGYAILLSTRDFGDGNWEKIPVDRLLVLNCGEVIVCSDRI
;
A
#
# COMPACT_ATOMS: atom_id res chain seq x y z
N MET A 1 9.97 -12.25 -20.74
CA MET A 1 9.57 -11.00 -20.04
C MET A 1 9.28 -11.22 -18.55
N MET A 2 8.74 -12.39 -18.15
CA MET A 2 8.50 -12.77 -16.75
C MET A 2 9.78 -12.94 -15.90
N GLY A 3 10.87 -13.43 -16.50
CA GLY A 3 12.13 -13.67 -15.76
C GLY A 3 12.85 -12.41 -15.27
N TYR A 4 12.71 -11.28 -15.98
CA TYR A 4 13.43 -10.05 -15.62
C TYR A 4 12.87 -9.39 -14.35
N VAL A 5 11.55 -9.47 -14.14
CA VAL A 5 10.88 -8.93 -12.95
C VAL A 5 11.16 -9.83 -11.75
N ASP A 6 11.12 -11.16 -11.92
CA ASP A 6 11.45 -12.12 -10.86
C ASP A 6 12.90 -12.01 -10.40
N GLU A 7 13.84 -11.84 -11.33
CA GLU A 7 15.27 -11.70 -11.00
C GLU A 7 15.57 -10.34 -10.34
N HIS A 8 14.86 -9.27 -10.73
CA HIS A 8 14.96 -7.95 -10.09
C HIS A 8 14.32 -7.90 -8.70
N MET A 9 13.28 -8.70 -8.46
CA MET A 9 12.61 -8.84 -7.16
C MET A 9 13.39 -9.77 -6.19
N ARG A 10 14.09 -10.80 -6.72
CA ARG A 10 14.88 -11.76 -5.93
C ARG A 10 16.19 -11.19 -5.39
N SER A 11 16.72 -10.10 -5.95
CA SER A 11 17.93 -9.44 -5.44
C SER A 11 17.67 -8.57 -4.21
N GLY A 12 17.16 -9.17 -3.12
CA GLY A 12 17.36 -8.83 -1.68
C GLY A 12 17.06 -7.41 -1.17
N SER A 13 16.78 -6.45 -2.03
CA SER A 13 16.46 -5.08 -1.68
C SER A 13 15.50 -4.59 -2.75
N ILE A 14 14.27 -4.25 -2.39
CA ILE A 14 13.45 -3.44 -3.28
C ILE A 14 14.24 -2.14 -3.49
N ARG A 15 14.86 -1.97 -4.65
CA ARG A 15 15.55 -0.73 -5.05
C ARG A 15 14.55 0.13 -5.82
N GLY A 16 14.75 1.46 -5.82
CA GLY A 16 13.90 2.38 -6.56
C GLY A 16 12.82 3.07 -5.72
N LEU A 17 11.57 3.08 -6.21
CA LEU A 17 10.51 3.96 -5.68
C LEU A 17 10.01 3.56 -4.29
N TYR A 18 10.01 2.28 -3.90
CA TYR A 18 9.59 1.88 -2.54
C TYR A 18 10.47 2.47 -1.42
N PRO A 19 11.82 2.34 -1.42
CA PRO A 19 12.65 3.00 -0.42
C PRO A 19 12.50 4.52 -0.43
N ALA A 20 12.34 5.12 -1.62
CA ALA A 20 12.12 6.55 -1.76
C ALA A 20 10.80 6.98 -1.13
N MET A 21 9.72 6.24 -1.38
CA MET A 21 8.40 6.47 -0.76
C MET A 21 8.45 6.27 0.75
N LYS A 22 9.09 5.20 1.23
CA LYS A 22 9.25 4.98 2.67
C LYS A 22 9.98 6.15 3.35
N LYS A 23 11.05 6.66 2.72
CA LYS A 23 11.79 7.83 3.20
C LYS A 23 10.93 9.10 3.15
N ALA A 24 10.22 9.34 2.05
CA ALA A 24 9.38 10.52 1.86
C ALA A 24 8.22 10.56 2.86
N VAL A 25 7.55 9.42 3.08
CA VAL A 25 6.49 9.31 4.09
C VAL A 25 7.03 9.62 5.47
N ARG A 26 8.16 9.04 5.86
CA ARG A 26 8.79 9.35 7.16
C ARG A 26 9.07 10.84 7.30
N GLN A 27 9.68 11.45 6.29
CA GLN A 27 9.97 12.89 6.29
C GLN A 27 8.68 13.73 6.45
N ILE A 28 7.59 13.37 5.79
CA ILE A 28 6.30 14.07 5.93
C ILE A 28 5.76 13.96 7.37
N LEU A 29 5.86 12.79 8.00
CA LEU A 29 5.40 12.61 9.38
C LEU A 29 6.28 13.39 10.38
N ASP A 30 7.58 13.45 10.14
CA ASP A 30 8.54 14.19 10.96
C ASP A 30 8.35 15.72 10.82
N ASP A 31 8.19 16.22 9.59
CA ASP A 31 8.05 17.64 9.28
C ASP A 31 6.67 18.19 9.68
N PHE A 32 5.64 17.34 9.67
CA PHE A 32 4.25 17.71 9.98
C PHE A 32 3.65 16.82 11.08
N PRO A 33 4.06 16.99 12.34
CA PRO A 33 3.53 16.22 13.45
C PRO A 33 2.00 16.34 13.56
N GLY A 34 1.31 15.20 13.64
CA GLY A 34 -0.14 15.16 13.78
C GLY A 34 -0.93 15.33 12.47
N ILE A 35 -0.25 15.41 11.32
CA ILE A 35 -0.89 15.35 10.00
C ILE A 35 -1.84 14.16 9.90
N LYS A 36 -2.92 14.30 9.13
CA LYS A 36 -3.83 13.19 8.82
C LYS A 36 -3.70 12.89 7.34
N LEU A 37 -3.07 11.77 7.01
CA LEU A 37 -2.68 11.46 5.64
C LEU A 37 -3.08 10.03 5.27
N ASN A 38 -3.94 9.90 4.27
CA ASN A 38 -4.10 8.67 3.51
C ASN A 38 -3.69 8.96 2.08
N PHE A 39 -3.02 8.03 1.41
CA PHE A 39 -2.78 8.16 -0.02
C PHE A 39 -2.84 6.83 -0.76
N LEU A 40 -3.17 6.94 -2.03
CA LEU A 40 -2.99 5.94 -3.06
C LEU A 40 -2.11 6.58 -4.14
N MET A 41 -1.05 5.89 -4.54
CA MET A 41 -0.14 6.34 -5.58
C MET A 41 0.17 5.19 -6.52
N SER A 42 0.48 5.50 -7.78
CA SER A 42 0.89 4.50 -8.77
C SER A 42 2.03 5.05 -9.63
N ASP A 43 2.96 4.18 -10.03
CA ASP A 43 3.97 4.47 -11.05
C ASP A 43 3.64 3.82 -12.41
N GLY A 44 2.41 3.32 -12.56
CA GLY A 44 1.91 2.61 -13.75
C GLY A 44 1.95 1.09 -13.61
N ASN A 45 2.93 0.54 -12.88
CA ASN A 45 3.01 -0.90 -12.59
C ASN A 45 2.73 -1.20 -11.11
N MET A 46 3.40 -0.47 -10.23
CA MET A 46 3.30 -0.60 -8.79
C MET A 46 2.25 0.36 -8.23
N HIS A 47 1.52 -0.10 -7.23
CA HIS A 47 0.60 0.75 -6.47
C HIS A 47 1.05 0.80 -5.00
N TYR A 48 0.94 1.97 -4.41
CA TYR A 48 1.36 2.27 -3.06
C TYR A 48 0.15 2.76 -2.28
N ALA A 49 -0.11 2.16 -1.13
CA ALA A 49 -1.18 2.57 -0.24
C ALA A 49 -0.63 2.79 1.16
N PHE A 50 -1.07 3.87 1.79
CA PHE A 50 -0.64 4.24 3.14
C PHE A 50 -1.78 4.90 3.90
N SER A 51 -1.90 4.59 5.19
CA SER A 51 -2.91 5.18 6.06
C SER A 51 -2.32 5.68 7.38
N HIS A 52 -2.44 6.98 7.61
CA HIS A 52 -2.09 7.71 8.83
C HIS A 52 -3.25 8.65 9.18
N TYR A 53 -4.42 8.07 9.45
CA TYR A 53 -5.62 8.80 9.85
C TYR A 53 -6.44 7.98 10.86
N TYR A 54 -5.84 7.72 12.02
CA TYR A 54 -6.42 6.85 13.05
C TYR A 54 -6.70 7.54 14.38
N ASP A 55 -5.87 8.50 14.79
CA ASP A 55 -5.99 9.16 16.09
C ASP A 55 -6.88 10.40 16.00
N THR A 56 -8.19 10.18 16.00
CA THR A 56 -9.24 11.20 15.89
C THR A 56 -10.60 10.60 16.29
N PRO A 57 -11.58 11.40 16.75
CA PRO A 57 -12.94 10.91 16.97
C PRO A 57 -13.62 10.32 15.74
N ARG A 58 -13.13 10.64 14.52
CA ARG A 58 -13.66 10.10 13.25
C ARG A 58 -12.54 9.55 12.36
N PRO A 59 -11.97 8.38 12.69
CA PRO A 59 -10.91 7.75 11.90
C PRO A 59 -11.32 7.57 10.44
N LYS A 60 -10.35 7.65 9.53
CA LYS A 60 -10.54 7.42 8.10
C LYS A 60 -9.69 6.22 7.69
N PRO A 61 -10.13 4.98 7.97
CA PRO A 61 -9.39 3.79 7.58
C PRO A 61 -9.33 3.62 6.06
N MET A 62 -8.36 2.85 5.60
CA MET A 62 -8.37 2.28 4.25
C MET A 62 -8.48 0.75 4.35
N TYR A 63 -9.06 0.16 3.31
CA TYR A 63 -9.34 -1.26 3.21
C TYR A 63 -8.81 -1.82 1.90
N ILE A 64 -8.49 -3.10 1.93
CA ILE A 64 -8.05 -3.89 0.78
C ILE A 64 -8.95 -5.11 0.64
N GLN A 65 -9.35 -5.43 -0.59
CA GLN A 65 -9.98 -6.71 -0.91
C GLN A 65 -9.18 -7.38 -2.03
N ARG A 66 -8.82 -8.65 -1.80
CA ARG A 66 -8.11 -9.50 -2.77
C ARG A 66 -9.11 -10.38 -3.47
N ASN A 67 -9.21 -10.26 -4.79
CA ASN A 67 -10.16 -11.01 -5.58
C ASN A 67 -9.43 -11.86 -6.63
N LEU A 68 -9.88 -13.09 -6.81
CA LEU A 68 -9.56 -13.89 -7.99
C LEU A 68 -10.69 -13.69 -9.01
N LYS A 69 -10.35 -13.18 -10.19
CA LYS A 69 -11.28 -13.01 -11.32
C LYS A 69 -10.84 -13.90 -12.48
N GLY A 70 -11.70 -14.07 -13.49
CA GLY A 70 -11.41 -14.90 -14.66
C GLY A 70 -10.17 -14.46 -15.47
N TYR A 71 -9.70 -13.24 -15.27
CA TYR A 71 -8.50 -12.65 -15.89
C TYR A 71 -7.29 -12.56 -14.93
N GLY A 72 -7.35 -13.19 -13.76
CA GLY A 72 -6.27 -13.21 -12.77
C GLY A 72 -6.62 -12.50 -11.45
N TYR A 73 -5.59 -12.25 -10.65
CA TYR A 73 -5.73 -11.54 -9.37
C TYR A 73 -6.02 -10.05 -9.60
N ALA A 74 -6.97 -9.53 -8.85
CA ALA A 74 -7.30 -8.11 -8.81
C ALA A 74 -7.38 -7.66 -7.34
N ILE A 75 -6.79 -6.50 -7.06
CA ILE A 75 -6.87 -5.87 -5.74
C ILE A 75 -7.74 -4.63 -5.85
N LEU A 76 -8.70 -4.51 -4.94
CA LEU A 76 -9.46 -3.29 -4.71
C LEU A 76 -8.94 -2.60 -3.45
N LEU A 77 -8.84 -1.28 -3.52
CA LEU A 77 -8.53 -0.42 -2.38
C LEU A 77 -9.70 0.54 -2.18
N SER A 78 -10.11 0.73 -0.93
CA SER A 78 -11.27 1.55 -0.60
C SER A 78 -11.07 2.30 0.72
N THR A 79 -11.79 3.41 0.87
CA THR A 79 -11.91 4.12 2.16
C THR A 79 -13.02 3.58 3.04
N ARG A 80 -13.80 2.61 2.53
CA ARG A 80 -14.91 1.96 3.25
C ARG A 80 -14.92 0.46 2.96
N ASP A 81 -15.34 -0.29 3.96
CA ASP A 81 -15.83 -1.65 3.78
C ASP A 81 -17.26 -1.57 3.22
N PHE A 82 -17.50 -2.25 2.10
CA PHE A 82 -18.81 -2.28 1.45
C PHE A 82 -19.72 -3.40 1.96
N GLY A 83 -19.22 -4.28 2.84
CA GLY A 83 -19.97 -5.37 3.46
C GLY A 83 -20.16 -6.60 2.57
N ASP A 84 -19.94 -6.47 1.26
CA ASP A 84 -19.93 -7.57 0.29
C ASP A 84 -18.48 -8.04 -0.01
N GLY A 85 -18.06 -9.05 0.75
CA GLY A 85 -16.81 -9.79 0.55
C GLY A 85 -15.74 -9.54 1.61
N ASN A 86 -14.53 -10.04 1.36
CA ASN A 86 -13.47 -10.11 2.36
C ASN A 86 -12.61 -8.85 2.39
N TRP A 87 -13.18 -7.74 2.86
CA TRP A 87 -12.44 -6.50 3.08
C TRP A 87 -11.60 -6.58 4.34
N GLU A 88 -10.31 -6.29 4.21
CA GLU A 88 -9.37 -6.20 5.32
C GLU A 88 -8.94 -4.75 5.51
N LYS A 89 -8.88 -4.28 6.76
CA LYS A 89 -8.34 -2.95 7.04
C LYS A 89 -6.83 -2.95 6.78
N ILE A 90 -6.37 -1.97 6.00
CA ILE A 90 -4.94 -1.73 5.81
C ILE A 90 -4.36 -1.25 7.14
N PRO A 91 -3.27 -1.86 7.63
CA PRO A 91 -2.62 -1.42 8.85
C PRO A 91 -2.19 0.05 8.80
N VAL A 92 -2.34 0.74 9.92
CA VAL A 92 -1.90 2.13 10.05
C VAL A 92 -0.38 2.23 10.04
N ASP A 93 0.12 3.35 9.52
CA ASP A 93 1.54 3.71 9.48
C ASP A 93 2.42 2.68 8.78
N ARG A 94 1.84 1.90 7.86
CA ARG A 94 2.56 0.92 7.03
C ARG A 94 2.33 1.22 5.57
N LEU A 95 3.42 1.20 4.79
CA LEU A 95 3.38 1.34 3.36
C LEU A 95 3.12 -0.03 2.73
N LEU A 96 1.95 -0.17 2.11
CA LEU A 96 1.57 -1.33 1.32
C LEU A 96 1.96 -1.11 -0.14
N VAL A 97 2.61 -2.09 -0.73
CA VAL A 97 3.06 -2.07 -2.13
C VAL A 97 2.43 -3.24 -2.85
N LEU A 98 1.79 -2.93 -3.97
CA LEU A 98 1.11 -3.89 -4.82
C LEU A 98 1.71 -3.89 -6.22
N ASN A 99 1.71 -5.04 -6.87
CA ASN A 99 2.08 -5.17 -8.27
C ASN A 99 1.18 -6.20 -8.94
N CYS A 100 0.64 -5.89 -10.12
CA CYS A 100 -0.15 -6.84 -10.92
C CYS A 100 -1.21 -7.68 -10.14
N GLY A 101 -1.88 -7.07 -9.16
CA GLY A 101 -2.92 -7.76 -8.37
C GLY A 101 -2.41 -8.55 -7.16
N GLU A 102 -1.13 -8.43 -6.81
CA GLU A 102 -0.53 -9.09 -5.66
C GLU A 102 0.04 -8.08 -4.65
N VAL A 103 0.04 -8.46 -3.37
CA VAL A 103 0.73 -7.71 -2.32
C VAL A 103 2.20 -8.13 -2.34
N ILE A 104 3.08 -7.19 -2.70
CA ILE A 104 4.52 -7.46 -2.75
C ILE A 104 5.15 -7.22 -1.38
N VAL A 105 4.80 -6.09 -0.74
CA VAL A 105 5.30 -5.74 0.58
C VAL A 105 4.25 -5.00 1.40
N CYS A 106 4.21 -5.32 2.69
CA CYS A 106 3.66 -4.46 3.72
C CYS A 106 4.81 -4.10 4.66
N SER A 107 5.16 -2.81 4.76
CA SER A 107 6.32 -2.42 5.56
C SER A 107 6.10 -2.65 7.06
N ASP A 108 7.19 -2.62 7.83
CA ASP A 108 7.09 -2.25 9.24
C ASP A 108 6.48 -0.87 9.42
N ARG A 109 6.10 -0.56 10.66
CA ARG A 109 5.62 0.77 11.01
C ARG A 109 6.67 1.82 10.64
N ILE A 110 6.27 2.84 9.89
CA ILE A 110 7.15 3.92 9.42
C ILE A 110 7.35 4.95 10.51
#